data_AF-A0A4Q7Z5R0-F1
#
_entry.id   AF-A0A4Q7Z5R0-F1
#
_cell.length_a   1.000
_cell.length_b   1.000
_cell.length_c   1.000
_cell.angle_alpha   90.00
_cell.angle_beta   90.00
_cell.angle_gamma   90.00
#
_symmetry.space_group_name_H-M   'P 1'
#
loop_
_entity.id
_entity.type
_entity.pdbx_description
1 polymer ?
#
loop_
_entity_poly.entity_id
_entity_poly.type
_entity_poly.pdbx_seq_one_letter_code
_entity_poly.pdbx_strand_id
1 'polypeptide(L)'
;MSTPMLTEEQAHAFMMRLLTRMSQAGGSDLFISNDFPPSMKANGEMQPMSSQKLTPELTSSLANAIMNPKQREEFAREMECNFAINVPDVSRFRVNVFVQQQSVGMVIRTISSEIPTFEKLFLPEVLKELIMHKRGLVLVVGGTGSGKSTSLAAMIDHRNATSKGHIITVEDPVEYVHKPKQSLITHREVGVDTHSWHHALKNTLRQAPDVILIGEIRDAETMEHAIAFAETGHLCLGTLHANNTNQTFDRIINFFPDERRNQLLMDLSANLRGIVSQRLVRTEDGKGRRAAIEILLNTQMVSELIFKGEFHEIKPIMEKSRELGMRTFDWALFDLYNAGVISYEEAIRNADSANQLRLNIKLKSQRGEPKTAVASSSLTFDNSTAEEMDAKRKEELEQQKINKWMMEKKLAAMKLEQDKQNNQG
;
A
#
# COMPACT_ATOMS: atom_id res chain seq x y z
N MET A 1 -35.92 30.61 -23.16
CA MET A 1 -34.72 31.45 -23.36
C MET A 1 -33.53 30.52 -23.31
N SER A 2 -32.91 30.27 -24.46
CA SER A 2 -31.79 29.36 -24.59
C SER A 2 -30.60 29.97 -23.85
N THR A 3 -30.14 29.35 -22.77
CA THR A 3 -28.88 29.69 -22.12
C THR A 3 -27.80 29.66 -23.22
N PRO A 4 -27.03 30.75 -23.45
CA PRO A 4 -26.02 30.73 -24.49
C PRO A 4 -25.04 29.59 -24.21
N MET A 5 -24.87 28.70 -25.20
CA MET A 5 -23.86 27.63 -25.09
C MET A 5 -22.50 28.29 -24.93
N LEU A 6 -21.79 27.93 -23.86
CA LEU A 6 -20.41 28.33 -23.69
C LEU A 6 -19.61 27.79 -24.86
N THR A 7 -18.74 28.61 -25.42
CA THR A 7 -17.70 28.08 -26.32
C THR A 7 -16.80 27.12 -25.53
N GLU A 8 -16.13 26.20 -26.22
CA GLU A 8 -15.20 25.26 -25.58
C GLU A 8 -14.13 26.00 -24.75
N GLU A 9 -13.63 27.13 -25.25
CA GLU A 9 -12.67 27.99 -24.55
C GLU A 9 -13.26 28.63 -23.28
N GLN A 10 -14.51 29.08 -23.33
CA GLN A 10 -15.20 29.63 -22.16
C GLN A 10 -15.50 28.55 -21.10
N ALA A 11 -15.90 27.35 -21.54
CA ALA A 11 -16.12 26.21 -20.66
C ALA A 11 -14.81 25.78 -19.98
N HIS A 12 -13.71 25.70 -20.74
CA HIS A 12 -12.38 25.41 -20.22
C HIS A 12 -11.94 26.46 -19.19
N ALA A 13 -12.03 27.75 -19.52
CA ALA A 13 -11.68 28.84 -18.60
C ALA A 13 -12.54 28.82 -17.31
N PHE A 14 -13.83 28.49 -17.43
CA PHE A 14 -14.73 28.34 -16.28
C PHE A 14 -14.28 27.19 -15.37
N MET A 15 -13.94 26.04 -15.95
CA MET A 15 -13.40 24.90 -15.20
C MET A 15 -12.10 25.25 -14.48
N MET A 16 -11.13 25.87 -15.17
CA MET A 16 -9.87 26.30 -14.56
C MET A 16 -10.09 27.24 -13.37
N ARG A 17 -11.06 28.16 -13.48
CA ARG A 17 -11.43 29.08 -12.39
C ARG A 17 -12.06 28.35 -11.20
N LEU A 18 -12.94 27.37 -11.44
CA LEU A 18 -13.51 26.55 -10.36
C LEU A 18 -12.43 25.77 -9.63
N LEU A 19 -11.51 25.12 -10.36
CA LEU A 19 -10.43 24.35 -9.78
C LEU A 19 -9.47 25.23 -8.96
N THR A 20 -9.14 26.41 -9.47
CA THR A 20 -8.32 27.40 -8.75
C THR A 20 -8.97 27.83 -7.46
N ARG A 21 -10.27 28.17 -7.49
CA ARG A 21 -11.02 28.54 -6.28
C ARG A 21 -11.13 27.41 -5.28
N MET A 22 -11.35 26.18 -5.75
CA MET A 22 -11.42 25.00 -4.88
C MET A 22 -10.09 24.82 -4.14
N SER A 23 -8.97 24.88 -4.86
CA SER A 23 -7.63 24.73 -4.28
C SER A 23 -7.31 25.84 -3.26
N GLN A 24 -7.61 27.10 -3.59
CA GLN A 24 -7.41 28.25 -2.68
C GLN A 24 -8.26 28.15 -1.40
N ALA A 25 -9.44 27.55 -1.48
CA ALA A 25 -10.31 27.31 -0.34
C ALA A 25 -9.96 26.03 0.45
N GLY A 26 -8.91 25.30 0.05
CA GLY A 26 -8.53 24.03 0.69
C GLY A 26 -9.53 22.89 0.44
N GLY A 27 -10.29 22.94 -0.66
CA GLY A 27 -11.25 21.92 -1.04
C GLY A 27 -10.58 20.61 -1.49
N SER A 28 -11.15 19.48 -1.07
CA SER A 28 -10.67 18.14 -1.41
C SER A 28 -11.25 17.61 -2.73
N ASP A 29 -12.53 17.89 -3.00
CA ASP A 29 -13.26 17.35 -4.14
C ASP A 29 -14.21 18.43 -4.72
N LEU A 30 -14.31 18.54 -6.05
CA LEU A 30 -15.27 19.36 -6.79
C LEU A 30 -16.26 18.44 -7.49
N PHE A 31 -17.54 18.75 -7.35
CA PHE A 31 -18.67 18.02 -7.90
C PHE A 31 -19.35 18.88 -8.97
N ILE A 32 -19.54 18.27 -10.15
CA ILE A 32 -20.28 18.83 -11.27
C ILE A 32 -21.41 17.86 -11.61
N SER A 33 -22.66 18.33 -11.50
CA SER A 33 -23.84 17.51 -11.71
C SER A 33 -24.99 18.35 -12.27
N ASN A 34 -25.87 17.71 -13.05
CA ASN A 34 -27.10 18.32 -13.52
C ASN A 34 -28.02 18.70 -12.34
N ASP A 35 -28.78 19.79 -12.50
CA ASP A 35 -29.71 20.40 -11.54
C ASP A 35 -29.10 20.71 -10.16
N PHE A 36 -27.77 20.79 -10.09
CA PHE A 36 -27.02 21.06 -8.87
C PHE A 36 -25.93 22.12 -9.15
N PRO A 37 -25.67 23.06 -8.23
CA PRO A 37 -24.58 24.01 -8.42
C PRO A 37 -23.21 23.31 -8.35
N PRO A 38 -22.18 23.82 -9.06
CA PRO A 38 -20.81 23.40 -8.82
C PRO A 38 -20.49 23.53 -7.34
N SER A 39 -20.10 22.43 -6.72
CA SER A 39 -19.94 22.37 -5.26
C SER A 39 -18.62 21.72 -4.92
N MET A 40 -17.92 22.25 -3.93
CA MET A 40 -16.68 21.65 -3.43
C MET A 40 -16.92 21.01 -2.06
N LYS A 41 -16.14 20.01 -1.70
CA LYS A 41 -16.04 19.51 -0.34
C LYS A 41 -14.83 20.14 0.34
N ALA A 42 -15.05 20.89 1.40
CA ALA A 42 -14.00 21.49 2.23
C ALA A 42 -14.24 21.11 3.69
N ASN A 43 -13.19 20.65 4.38
CA ASN A 43 -13.28 20.21 5.79
C ASN A 43 -14.37 19.16 6.07
N GLY A 44 -14.68 18.30 5.09
CA GLY A 44 -15.68 17.24 5.22
C GLY A 44 -17.10 17.65 4.82
N GLU A 45 -17.37 18.93 4.61
CA GLU A 45 -18.69 19.46 4.27
C GLU A 45 -18.77 19.93 2.81
N MET A 46 -19.94 19.78 2.19
CA MET A 46 -20.17 20.23 0.81
C MET A 46 -20.63 21.70 0.81
N GLN A 47 -19.94 22.53 0.03
CA GLN A 47 -20.18 23.96 -0.08
C GLN A 47 -20.34 24.36 -1.55
N PRO A 48 -21.45 25.03 -1.92
CA PRO A 48 -21.66 25.48 -3.29
C PRO A 48 -20.68 26.62 -3.64
N MET A 49 -20.06 26.53 -4.81
CA MET A 49 -19.13 27.54 -5.32
C MET A 49 -19.83 28.66 -6.12
N SER A 50 -21.08 28.42 -6.48
CA SER A 50 -21.97 29.40 -7.11
C SER A 50 -23.44 29.06 -6.79
N SER A 51 -24.35 30.01 -6.97
CA SER A 51 -25.79 29.80 -6.79
C SER A 51 -26.47 29.19 -8.01
N GLN A 52 -25.82 29.20 -9.17
CA GLN A 52 -26.41 28.75 -10.43
C GLN A 52 -26.32 27.23 -10.56
N LYS A 53 -27.47 26.58 -10.73
CA LYS A 53 -27.55 25.16 -11.08
C LYS A 53 -27.08 24.92 -12.51
N LEU A 54 -26.41 23.79 -12.72
CA LEU A 54 -25.93 23.39 -14.04
C LEU A 54 -27.01 22.62 -14.80
N THR A 55 -27.10 22.84 -16.11
CA THR A 55 -27.97 22.07 -17.02
C THR A 55 -27.21 20.90 -17.65
N PRO A 56 -27.89 19.90 -18.24
CA PRO A 56 -27.23 18.76 -18.89
C PRO A 56 -26.27 19.17 -20.01
N GLU A 57 -26.63 20.20 -20.79
CA GLU A 57 -25.80 20.71 -21.88
C GLU A 57 -24.53 21.35 -21.33
N LEU A 58 -24.65 22.06 -20.19
CA LEU A 58 -23.53 22.71 -19.54
C LEU A 58 -22.58 21.69 -18.92
N THR A 59 -23.08 20.67 -18.21
CA THR A 59 -22.20 19.64 -17.64
C THR A 59 -21.45 18.86 -18.72
N SER A 60 -22.12 18.54 -19.84
CA SER A 60 -21.49 17.93 -21.00
C SER A 60 -20.41 18.83 -21.64
N SER A 61 -20.71 20.13 -21.82
CA SER A 61 -19.74 21.11 -22.34
C SER A 61 -18.50 21.23 -21.45
N LEU A 62 -18.69 21.31 -20.13
CA LEU A 62 -17.60 21.41 -19.15
C LEU A 62 -16.72 20.15 -19.15
N ALA A 63 -17.32 18.96 -19.25
CA ALA A 63 -16.57 17.70 -19.30
C ALA A 63 -15.74 17.58 -20.56
N ASN A 64 -16.35 17.85 -21.73
CA ASN A 64 -15.63 17.82 -23.00
C ASN A 64 -14.46 18.81 -23.03
N ALA A 65 -14.64 20.01 -22.48
CA ALA A 65 -13.62 21.05 -22.46
C ALA A 65 -12.32 20.65 -21.74
N ILE A 66 -12.37 19.71 -20.80
CA ILE A 66 -11.18 19.24 -20.06
C ILE A 66 -10.66 17.86 -20.52
N MET A 67 -11.35 17.21 -21.47
CA MET A 67 -10.94 15.93 -22.07
C MET A 67 -10.21 16.14 -23.40
N ASN A 68 -9.13 15.39 -23.62
CA ASN A 68 -8.48 15.28 -24.93
C ASN A 68 -9.29 14.40 -25.92
N PRO A 69 -8.97 14.39 -27.22
CA PRO A 69 -9.75 13.65 -28.21
C PRO A 69 -9.91 12.15 -27.90
N LYS A 70 -8.84 11.49 -27.43
CA LYS A 70 -8.87 10.07 -27.07
C LYS A 70 -9.76 9.79 -25.86
N GLN A 71 -9.70 10.64 -24.84
CA GLN A 71 -10.56 10.56 -23.66
C GLN A 71 -12.04 10.79 -24.02
N ARG A 72 -12.33 11.68 -24.97
CA ARG A 72 -13.71 11.89 -25.49
C ARG A 72 -14.22 10.64 -26.20
N GLU A 73 -13.41 9.98 -27.02
CA GLU A 73 -13.76 8.72 -27.67
C GLU A 73 -13.99 7.59 -26.65
N GLU A 74 -13.12 7.48 -25.64
CA GLU A 74 -13.27 6.52 -24.55
C GLU A 74 -14.56 6.76 -23.76
N PHE A 75 -14.81 8.01 -23.33
CA PHE A 75 -16.02 8.38 -22.61
C PHE A 75 -17.28 8.12 -23.43
N ALA A 76 -17.26 8.40 -24.73
CA ALA A 76 -18.40 8.13 -25.62
C ALA A 76 -18.72 6.64 -25.75
N ARG A 77 -17.72 5.76 -25.60
CA ARG A 77 -17.88 4.30 -25.71
C ARG A 77 -18.22 3.65 -24.36
N GLU A 78 -17.50 4.01 -23.32
CA GLU A 78 -17.57 3.35 -22.00
C GLU A 78 -18.53 4.05 -21.03
N MET A 79 -19.03 5.26 -21.36
CA MET A 79 -19.82 6.14 -20.49
C MET A 79 -19.13 6.59 -19.20
N GLU A 80 -17.82 6.30 -19.08
CA GLU A 80 -16.97 6.56 -17.92
C GLU A 80 -15.55 6.87 -18.43
N CYS A 81 -14.84 7.80 -17.78
CA CYS A 81 -13.45 8.09 -18.10
C CYS A 81 -12.71 8.63 -16.87
N ASN A 82 -11.48 8.17 -16.67
CA ASN A 82 -10.60 8.59 -15.57
C ASN A 82 -9.32 9.20 -16.15
N PHE A 83 -8.93 10.38 -15.68
CA PHE A 83 -7.70 11.03 -16.10
C PHE A 83 -7.22 12.06 -15.08
N ALA A 84 -6.02 12.60 -15.28
CA ALA A 84 -5.52 13.73 -14.52
C ALA A 84 -5.42 15.00 -15.39
N ILE A 85 -5.63 16.15 -14.75
CA ILE A 85 -5.37 17.47 -15.34
C ILE A 85 -4.42 18.25 -14.44
N ASN A 86 -3.59 19.08 -15.06
CA ASN A 86 -2.68 19.98 -14.36
C ASN A 86 -3.13 21.43 -14.57
N VAL A 87 -3.39 22.16 -13.49
CA VAL A 87 -3.63 23.60 -13.53
C VAL A 87 -2.33 24.28 -13.08
N PRO A 88 -1.62 24.99 -13.98
CA PRO A 88 -0.35 25.64 -13.65
C PRO A 88 -0.45 26.52 -12.40
N ASP A 89 0.56 26.44 -11.53
CA ASP A 89 0.68 27.19 -10.27
C ASP A 89 -0.44 26.98 -9.24
N VAL A 90 -1.36 26.04 -9.49
CA VAL A 90 -2.47 25.72 -8.59
C VAL A 90 -2.28 24.32 -8.01
N SER A 91 -2.60 23.29 -8.80
CA SER A 91 -2.55 21.89 -8.38
C SER A 91 -2.79 20.96 -9.56
N ARG A 92 -2.45 19.70 -9.37
CA ARG A 92 -3.00 18.61 -10.19
C ARG A 92 -4.33 18.14 -9.62
N PHE A 93 -5.18 17.63 -10.49
CA PHE A 93 -6.47 17.09 -10.12
C PHE A 93 -6.71 15.75 -10.82
N ARG A 94 -7.28 14.80 -10.09
CA ARG A 94 -7.80 13.55 -10.65
C ARG A 94 -9.26 13.74 -11.01
N VAL A 95 -9.62 13.50 -12.26
CA VAL A 95 -10.96 13.67 -12.80
C VAL A 95 -11.56 12.30 -13.07
N ASN A 96 -12.78 12.09 -12.57
CA ASN A 96 -13.65 11.00 -12.97
C ASN A 96 -14.90 11.61 -13.62
N VAL A 97 -15.14 11.26 -14.88
CA VAL A 97 -16.32 11.66 -15.67
C VAL A 97 -17.19 10.43 -15.88
N PHE A 98 -18.50 10.57 -15.70
CA PHE A 98 -19.46 9.47 -15.82
C PHE A 98 -20.83 9.98 -16.28
N VAL A 99 -21.71 9.07 -16.70
CA VAL A 99 -23.11 9.37 -17.02
C VAL A 99 -24.03 8.94 -15.86
N GLN A 100 -24.89 9.84 -15.40
CA GLN A 100 -25.92 9.57 -14.40
C GLN A 100 -27.27 10.14 -14.85
N GLN A 101 -28.34 9.34 -14.79
CA GLN A 101 -29.68 9.76 -15.23
C GLN A 101 -29.67 10.49 -16.59
N GLN A 102 -28.95 9.93 -17.57
CA GLN A 102 -28.80 10.50 -18.93
C GLN A 102 -28.08 11.87 -19.00
N SER A 103 -27.44 12.30 -17.91
CA SER A 103 -26.68 13.55 -17.83
C SER A 103 -25.22 13.27 -17.46
N VAL A 104 -24.30 14.11 -17.93
CA VAL A 104 -22.88 13.99 -17.57
C VAL A 104 -22.66 14.51 -16.15
N GLY A 105 -21.91 13.74 -15.35
CA GLY A 105 -21.41 14.11 -14.04
C GLY A 105 -19.88 14.06 -13.98
N MET A 106 -19.28 14.86 -13.11
CA MET A 106 -17.84 14.81 -12.83
C MET A 106 -17.54 14.94 -11.35
N VAL A 107 -16.56 14.17 -10.90
CA VAL A 107 -15.91 14.33 -9.59
C VAL A 107 -14.43 14.59 -9.82
N ILE A 108 -13.95 15.72 -9.29
CA ILE A 108 -12.58 16.19 -9.49
C ILE A 108 -11.89 16.34 -8.14
N ARG A 109 -10.87 15.54 -7.87
CA ARG A 109 -10.16 15.52 -6.59
C ARG A 109 -8.82 16.23 -6.68
N THR A 110 -8.51 17.10 -5.71
CA THR A 110 -7.18 17.72 -5.59
C THR A 110 -6.13 16.66 -5.28
N ILE A 111 -5.05 16.63 -6.06
CA ILE A 111 -3.86 15.83 -5.79
C ILE A 111 -2.88 16.71 -5.00
N SER A 112 -2.46 16.26 -3.82
CA SER A 112 -1.55 17.04 -2.95
C SER A 112 -0.23 17.31 -3.66
N SER A 113 0.12 18.59 -3.83
CA SER A 113 1.39 19.00 -4.45
C SER A 113 2.56 19.03 -3.47
N GLU A 114 2.30 19.18 -2.16
CA GLU A 114 3.34 19.17 -1.14
C GLU A 114 3.69 17.72 -0.78
N ILE A 115 4.96 17.35 -0.98
CA ILE A 115 5.50 16.07 -0.54
C ILE A 115 5.88 16.20 0.95
N PRO A 116 5.27 15.42 1.85
CA PRO A 116 5.62 15.46 3.27
C PRO A 116 7.06 15.01 3.51
N THR A 117 7.75 15.63 4.48
CA THR A 117 9.11 15.20 4.86
C THR A 117 9.08 13.95 5.73
N PHE A 118 10.23 13.27 5.84
CA PHE A 118 10.42 12.12 6.73
C PHE A 118 10.00 12.43 8.17
N GLU A 119 10.33 13.62 8.67
CA GLU A 119 10.05 14.08 10.02
C GLU A 119 8.54 14.30 10.23
N LYS A 120 7.87 14.91 9.25
CA LYS A 120 6.40 15.11 9.27
C LYS A 120 5.63 13.79 9.25
N LEU A 121 6.17 12.79 8.55
CA LEU A 121 5.59 11.45 8.46
C LEU A 121 6.05 10.50 9.58
N PHE A 122 7.06 10.88 10.36
CA PHE A 122 7.68 10.06 11.39
C PHE A 122 8.20 8.73 10.82
N LEU A 123 8.80 8.80 9.62
CA LEU A 123 9.38 7.63 8.96
C LEU A 123 10.71 7.22 9.64
N PRO A 124 10.97 5.91 9.80
CA PRO A 124 12.24 5.40 10.31
C PRO A 124 13.45 5.82 9.44
N GLU A 125 14.53 6.24 10.08
CA GLU A 125 15.76 6.70 9.40
C GLU A 125 16.37 5.65 8.46
N VAL A 126 16.21 4.36 8.77
CA VAL A 126 16.68 3.25 7.91
C VAL A 126 16.09 3.32 6.49
N LEU A 127 14.93 3.96 6.30
CA LEU A 127 14.36 4.16 4.96
C LEU A 127 15.13 5.20 4.14
N LYS A 128 15.84 6.14 4.78
CA LYS A 128 16.79 7.04 4.10
C LYS A 128 17.99 6.25 3.58
N GLU A 129 18.49 5.28 4.34
CA GLU A 129 19.57 4.40 3.88
C GLU A 129 19.09 3.50 2.72
N LEU A 130 17.88 2.94 2.85
CA LEU A 130 17.30 2.01 1.87
C LEU A 130 17.13 2.67 0.48
N ILE A 131 16.66 3.91 0.42
CA ILE A 131 16.50 4.64 -0.86
C ILE A 131 17.85 5.09 -1.46
N MET A 132 18.93 5.07 -0.67
CA MET A 132 20.27 5.45 -1.12
C MET A 132 21.07 4.29 -1.71
N HIS A 133 20.53 3.06 -1.73
CA HIS A 133 21.16 1.96 -2.45
C HIS A 133 21.36 2.28 -3.94
N LYS A 134 22.45 1.77 -4.52
CA LYS A 134 22.73 1.93 -5.95
C LYS A 134 21.86 1.04 -6.83
N ARG A 135 21.56 -0.17 -6.36
CA ARG A 135 20.81 -1.19 -7.09
C ARG A 135 20.06 -2.15 -6.18
N GLY A 136 19.05 -2.79 -6.73
CA GLY A 136 18.25 -3.80 -6.06
C GLY A 136 16.76 -3.44 -6.06
N LEU A 137 15.95 -4.26 -5.40
CA LEU A 137 14.51 -4.12 -5.32
C LEU A 137 14.08 -3.71 -3.92
N VAL A 138 13.28 -2.64 -3.82
CA VAL A 138 12.65 -2.19 -2.58
C VAL A 138 11.15 -2.16 -2.79
N LEU A 139 10.42 -2.88 -1.93
CA LEU A 139 8.97 -2.97 -2.01
C LEU A 139 8.32 -2.24 -0.85
N VAL A 140 7.39 -1.32 -1.15
CA VAL A 140 6.54 -0.67 -0.14
C VAL A 140 5.15 -1.26 -0.24
N VAL A 141 4.70 -1.94 0.80
CA VAL A 141 3.49 -2.74 0.78
C VAL A 141 2.50 -2.30 1.86
N GLY A 142 1.22 -2.62 1.64
CA GLY A 142 0.14 -2.27 2.55
C GLY A 142 -1.21 -2.23 1.86
N GLY A 143 -2.27 -2.19 2.66
CA GLY A 143 -3.64 -2.02 2.19
C GLY A 143 -3.88 -0.69 1.46
N THR A 144 -5.06 -0.55 0.86
CA THR A 144 -5.49 0.73 0.27
C THR A 144 -5.57 1.81 1.34
N GLY A 145 -5.07 3.00 1.04
CA GLY A 145 -5.06 4.11 1.99
C GLY A 145 -4.09 3.94 3.17
N SER A 146 -3.14 3.00 3.10
CA SER A 146 -2.11 2.84 4.14
C SER A 146 -0.99 3.89 4.05
N GLY A 147 -0.96 4.75 3.03
CA GLY A 147 0.05 5.81 2.86
C GLY A 147 1.31 5.39 2.11
N LYS A 148 1.30 4.28 1.35
CA LYS A 148 2.45 3.78 0.55
C LYS A 148 3.04 4.87 -0.35
N SER A 149 2.20 5.49 -1.20
CA SER A 149 2.63 6.50 -2.16
C SER A 149 3.21 7.73 -1.45
N THR A 150 2.66 8.10 -0.28
CA THR A 150 3.18 9.21 0.53
C THR A 150 4.58 8.91 1.08
N SER A 151 4.80 7.70 1.61
CA SER A 151 6.12 7.31 2.12
C SER A 151 7.15 7.16 1.00
N LEU A 152 6.75 6.58 -0.15
CA LEU A 152 7.60 6.49 -1.34
C LEU A 152 7.97 7.87 -1.88
N ALA A 153 7.02 8.81 -1.93
CA ALA A 153 7.30 10.18 -2.34
C ALA A 153 8.33 10.81 -1.40
N ALA A 154 8.19 10.66 -0.08
CA ALA A 154 9.20 11.17 0.86
C ALA A 154 10.58 10.55 0.62
N MET A 155 10.65 9.22 0.40
CA MET A 155 11.90 8.51 0.07
C MET A 155 12.54 9.05 -1.22
N ILE A 156 11.77 9.12 -2.31
CA ILE A 156 12.26 9.64 -3.60
C ILE A 156 12.71 11.09 -3.48
N ASP A 157 11.96 11.92 -2.74
CA ASP A 157 12.32 13.31 -2.52
C ASP A 157 13.63 13.47 -1.72
N HIS A 158 13.86 12.57 -0.75
CA HIS A 158 15.15 12.49 -0.06
C HIS A 158 16.29 12.15 -1.03
N ARG A 159 16.14 11.11 -1.85
CA ARG A 159 17.15 10.72 -2.86
C ARG A 159 17.42 11.83 -3.86
N ASN A 160 16.36 12.50 -4.33
CA ASN A 160 16.44 13.64 -5.23
C ASN A 160 17.21 14.82 -4.63
N ALA A 161 17.08 15.05 -3.32
CA ALA A 161 17.78 16.13 -2.63
C ALA A 161 19.26 15.83 -2.34
N THR A 162 19.63 14.55 -2.21
CA THR A 162 20.96 14.13 -1.71
C THR A 162 21.82 13.41 -2.74
N SER A 163 21.29 13.09 -3.91
CA SER A 163 21.98 12.34 -4.95
C SER A 163 21.73 12.92 -6.35
N LYS A 164 22.75 12.80 -7.20
CA LYS A 164 22.65 13.12 -8.63
C LYS A 164 22.35 11.85 -9.41
N GLY A 165 21.48 11.96 -10.39
CA GLY A 165 21.07 10.84 -11.25
C GLY A 165 19.76 11.11 -11.95
N HIS A 166 19.17 10.07 -12.50
CA HIS A 166 17.88 10.08 -13.16
C HIS A 166 16.90 9.13 -12.48
N ILE A 167 15.80 9.68 -11.98
CA ILE A 167 14.70 8.93 -11.38
C ILE A 167 13.55 8.91 -12.38
N ILE A 168 13.04 7.72 -12.71
CA ILE A 168 11.88 7.56 -13.58
C ILE A 168 10.75 6.93 -12.79
N THR A 169 9.58 7.56 -12.77
CA THR A 169 8.37 6.98 -12.20
C THR A 169 7.42 6.57 -13.31
N VAL A 170 6.83 5.39 -13.20
CA VAL A 170 5.74 4.92 -14.06
C VAL A 170 4.54 4.67 -13.16
N GLU A 171 3.47 5.43 -13.35
CA GLU A 171 2.33 5.49 -12.42
C GLU A 171 0.99 5.58 -13.15
N ASP A 172 -0.12 5.31 -12.46
CA ASP A 172 -1.48 5.33 -12.99
C ASP A 172 -2.51 5.71 -11.89
N PRO A 173 -2.80 7.01 -11.69
CA PRO A 173 -2.11 8.18 -12.21
C PRO A 173 -0.88 8.55 -11.36
N VAL A 174 -0.12 9.58 -11.77
CA VAL A 174 0.97 10.14 -10.95
C VAL A 174 0.41 10.82 -9.71
N GLU A 175 0.76 10.32 -8.52
CA GLU A 175 0.20 10.79 -7.23
C GLU A 175 0.97 11.98 -6.64
N TYR A 176 2.29 12.04 -6.81
CA TYR A 176 3.13 13.15 -6.36
C TYR A 176 4.04 13.60 -7.49
N VAL A 177 4.15 14.93 -7.69
CA VAL A 177 5.06 15.50 -8.68
C VAL A 177 6.30 16.02 -7.97
N HIS A 178 7.42 15.35 -8.20
CA HIS A 178 8.70 15.80 -7.69
C HIS A 178 9.32 16.86 -8.59
N LYS A 179 9.67 18.01 -8.02
CA LYS A 179 10.49 19.00 -8.72
C LYS A 179 11.95 18.50 -8.78
N PRO A 180 12.65 18.65 -9.92
CA PRO A 180 14.07 18.32 -9.98
C PRO A 180 14.87 19.09 -8.93
N LYS A 181 15.76 18.40 -8.22
CA LYS A 181 16.72 19.00 -7.27
C LYS A 181 18.14 18.65 -7.71
N GLN A 182 18.77 17.65 -7.10
CA GLN A 182 20.05 17.12 -7.57
C GLN A 182 19.88 16.03 -8.63
N SER A 183 18.72 15.36 -8.65
CA SER A 183 18.35 14.38 -9.67
C SER A 183 17.36 14.96 -10.68
N LEU A 184 17.47 14.50 -11.93
CA LEU A 184 16.40 14.62 -12.91
C LEU A 184 15.29 13.64 -12.52
N ILE A 185 14.03 14.09 -12.60
CA ILE A 185 12.88 13.22 -12.35
C ILE A 185 11.94 13.28 -13.54
N THR A 186 11.67 12.12 -14.12
CA THR A 186 10.73 11.93 -15.22
C THR A 186 9.55 11.11 -14.74
N HIS A 187 8.37 11.71 -14.70
CA HIS A 187 7.14 11.01 -14.39
C HIS A 187 6.48 10.57 -15.70
N ARG A 188 6.00 9.33 -15.76
CA ARG A 188 5.29 8.78 -16.91
C ARG A 188 3.97 8.18 -16.46
N GLU A 189 2.89 8.83 -16.83
CA GLU A 189 1.53 8.39 -16.52
C GLU A 189 1.00 7.44 -17.60
N VAL A 190 0.55 6.26 -17.19
CA VAL A 190 -0.07 5.28 -18.10
C VAL A 190 -1.39 5.84 -18.64
N GLY A 191 -1.61 5.69 -19.94
CA GLY A 191 -2.75 6.25 -20.65
C GLY A 191 -2.55 7.68 -21.17
N VAL A 192 -1.62 8.44 -20.58
CA VAL A 192 -1.31 9.84 -20.95
C VAL A 192 0.06 9.96 -21.63
N ASP A 193 1.15 9.62 -20.92
CA ASP A 193 2.53 9.74 -21.42
C ASP A 193 3.03 8.44 -22.08
N THR A 194 2.32 7.34 -21.86
CA THR A 194 2.64 6.01 -22.39
C THR A 194 1.38 5.19 -22.57
N HIS A 195 1.34 4.34 -23.59
CA HIS A 195 0.13 3.55 -23.91
C HIS A 195 -0.18 2.45 -22.89
N SER A 196 0.84 1.85 -22.29
CA SER A 196 0.69 0.76 -21.33
C SER A 196 1.90 0.65 -20.41
N TRP A 197 1.74 -0.11 -19.31
CA TRP A 197 2.83 -0.51 -18.42
C TRP A 197 3.96 -1.19 -19.20
N HIS A 198 3.66 -2.18 -20.04
CA HIS A 198 4.65 -2.86 -20.88
C HIS A 198 5.48 -1.88 -21.72
N HIS A 199 4.82 -0.98 -22.45
CA HIS A 199 5.52 0.03 -23.27
C HIS A 199 6.34 0.99 -22.41
N ALA A 200 5.87 1.33 -21.22
CA ALA A 200 6.58 2.20 -20.31
C ALA A 200 7.89 1.54 -19.86
N LEU A 201 7.78 0.38 -19.21
CA LEU A 201 8.86 -0.36 -18.57
C LEU A 201 9.91 -0.83 -19.59
N LYS A 202 9.48 -1.34 -20.74
CA LYS A 202 10.38 -1.78 -21.82
C LYS A 202 11.29 -0.66 -22.33
N ASN A 203 10.79 0.58 -22.37
CA ASN A 203 11.56 1.72 -22.88
C ASN A 203 12.37 2.43 -21.80
N THR A 204 12.03 2.25 -20.52
CA THR A 204 12.74 2.83 -19.38
C THR A 204 14.24 2.52 -19.39
N LEU A 205 14.67 1.32 -19.77
CA LEU A 205 16.10 0.94 -19.86
C LEU A 205 16.90 1.78 -20.87
N ARG A 206 16.25 2.37 -21.87
CA ARG A 206 16.90 3.23 -22.87
C ARG A 206 16.94 4.71 -22.45
N GLN A 207 16.40 5.03 -21.28
CA GLN A 207 16.31 6.39 -20.75
C GLN A 207 17.40 6.68 -19.72
N ALA A 208 18.40 5.80 -19.60
CA ALA A 208 19.50 5.87 -18.63
C ALA A 208 19.05 6.22 -17.20
N PRO A 209 18.10 5.46 -16.61
CA PRO A 209 17.67 5.67 -15.23
C PRO A 209 18.76 5.20 -14.25
N ASP A 210 18.76 5.75 -13.05
CA ASP A 210 19.45 5.20 -11.88
C ASP A 210 18.44 4.55 -10.92
N VAL A 211 17.26 5.18 -10.80
CA VAL A 211 16.16 4.73 -9.94
C VAL A 211 14.88 4.64 -10.76
N ILE A 212 14.15 3.55 -10.61
CA ILE A 212 12.88 3.30 -11.31
C ILE A 212 11.80 3.04 -10.27
N LEU A 213 10.74 3.84 -10.26
CA LEU A 213 9.52 3.56 -9.50
C LEU A 213 8.48 2.94 -10.42
N ILE A 214 8.02 1.75 -10.07
CA ILE A 214 6.83 1.11 -10.63
C ILE A 214 5.69 1.35 -9.64
N GLY A 215 4.71 2.17 -10.04
CA GLY A 215 3.63 2.63 -9.15
C GLY A 215 2.94 1.48 -8.42
N GLU A 216 2.54 0.43 -9.12
CA GLU A 216 1.96 -0.78 -8.53
C GLU A 216 2.32 -2.03 -9.34
N ILE A 217 2.69 -3.11 -8.64
CA ILE A 217 2.94 -4.43 -9.24
C ILE A 217 1.71 -5.30 -9.03
N ARG A 218 0.99 -5.59 -10.12
CA ARG A 218 -0.28 -6.33 -10.11
C ARG A 218 -0.20 -7.74 -10.70
N ASP A 219 0.81 -8.01 -11.52
CA ASP A 219 0.95 -9.23 -12.30
C ASP A 219 2.42 -9.69 -12.39
N ALA A 220 2.62 -10.89 -12.93
CA ALA A 220 3.93 -11.50 -13.11
C ALA A 220 4.83 -10.66 -14.02
N GLU A 221 4.29 -10.15 -15.14
CA GLU A 221 5.06 -9.41 -16.13
C GLU A 221 5.68 -8.13 -15.53
N THR A 222 4.89 -7.39 -14.75
CA THR A 222 5.37 -6.18 -14.06
C THR A 222 6.41 -6.54 -12.99
N MET A 223 6.21 -7.65 -12.27
CA MET A 223 7.16 -8.13 -11.27
C MET A 223 8.50 -8.57 -11.91
N GLU A 224 8.46 -9.22 -13.07
CA GLU A 224 9.64 -9.60 -13.84
C GLU A 224 10.43 -8.37 -14.27
N HIS A 225 9.76 -7.33 -14.77
CA HIS A 225 10.42 -6.07 -15.07
C HIS A 225 11.09 -5.46 -13.83
N ALA A 226 10.43 -5.49 -12.67
CA ALA A 226 11.00 -4.98 -11.42
C ALA A 226 12.28 -5.72 -11.01
N ILE A 227 12.27 -7.05 -11.10
CA ILE A 227 13.44 -7.91 -10.81
C ILE A 227 14.55 -7.64 -11.83
N ALA A 228 14.22 -7.60 -13.12
CA ALA A 228 15.19 -7.36 -14.18
C ALA A 228 15.88 -5.99 -14.05
N PHE A 229 15.14 -4.94 -13.64
CA PHE A 229 15.74 -3.64 -13.35
C PHE A 229 16.72 -3.70 -12.18
N ALA A 230 16.34 -4.39 -11.11
CA ALA A 230 17.19 -4.59 -9.95
C ALA A 230 18.49 -5.36 -10.30
N GLU A 231 18.37 -6.39 -11.13
CA GLU A 231 19.49 -7.21 -11.60
C GLU A 231 20.43 -6.45 -12.54
N THR A 232 19.87 -5.66 -13.45
CA THR A 232 20.63 -4.84 -14.43
C THR A 232 21.29 -3.60 -13.83
N GLY A 233 21.28 -3.46 -12.50
CA GLY A 233 22.06 -2.45 -11.79
C GLY A 233 21.31 -1.19 -11.41
N HIS A 234 19.98 -1.18 -11.50
CA HIS A 234 19.13 -0.06 -11.10
C HIS A 234 18.56 -0.28 -9.70
N LEU A 235 18.21 0.80 -9.00
CA LEU A 235 17.33 0.69 -7.83
C LEU A 235 15.88 0.69 -8.32
N CYS A 236 15.19 -0.43 -8.21
CA CYS A 236 13.77 -0.53 -8.51
C CYS A 236 12.94 -0.41 -7.22
N LEU A 237 11.97 0.49 -7.24
CA LEU A 237 10.95 0.68 -6.22
C LEU A 237 9.62 0.15 -6.77
N GLY A 238 8.85 -0.52 -5.93
CA GLY A 238 7.52 -1.01 -6.31
C GLY A 238 6.55 -0.97 -5.15
N THR A 239 5.25 -0.88 -5.44
CA THR A 239 4.21 -1.15 -4.44
C THR A 239 3.45 -2.44 -4.72
N LEU A 240 3.06 -3.13 -3.64
CA LEU A 240 2.14 -4.26 -3.70
C LEU A 240 1.07 -4.11 -2.62
N HIS A 241 -0.09 -4.70 -2.87
CA HIS A 241 -1.12 -4.87 -1.86
C HIS A 241 -0.86 -6.14 -1.04
N ALA A 242 -0.08 -6.02 0.03
CA ALA A 242 0.10 -7.08 1.01
C ALA A 242 0.03 -6.49 2.41
N ASN A 243 -0.44 -7.25 3.39
CA ASN A 243 -0.63 -6.69 4.74
C ASN A 243 0.66 -6.67 5.56
N ASN A 244 1.63 -7.53 5.23
CA ASN A 244 2.94 -7.63 5.89
C ASN A 244 3.98 -8.31 4.98
N THR A 245 5.18 -8.48 5.51
CA THR A 245 6.33 -9.06 4.80
C THR A 245 6.06 -10.48 4.31
N ASN A 246 5.51 -11.36 5.16
CA ASN A 246 5.24 -12.75 4.80
C ASN A 246 4.21 -12.85 3.65
N GLN A 247 3.10 -12.12 3.77
CA GLN A 247 2.08 -12.07 2.71
C GLN A 247 2.60 -11.45 1.41
N THR A 248 3.66 -10.63 1.48
CA THR A 248 4.31 -10.10 0.27
C THR A 248 4.98 -11.21 -0.52
N PHE A 249 5.72 -12.10 0.15
CA PHE A 249 6.33 -13.26 -0.51
C PHE A 249 5.28 -14.19 -1.09
N ASP A 250 4.23 -14.53 -0.32
CA ASP A 250 3.13 -15.38 -0.80
C ASP A 250 2.47 -14.79 -2.06
N ARG A 251 2.21 -13.47 -2.05
CA ARG A 251 1.60 -12.78 -3.18
C ARG A 251 2.50 -12.77 -4.41
N ILE A 252 3.80 -12.53 -4.25
CA ILE A 252 4.75 -12.54 -5.36
C ILE A 252 4.84 -13.95 -5.96
N ILE A 253 4.92 -14.99 -5.14
CA ILE A 253 4.97 -16.38 -5.62
C ILE A 253 3.73 -16.73 -6.42
N ASN A 254 2.55 -16.32 -5.94
CA ASN A 254 1.28 -16.60 -6.62
C ASN A 254 1.11 -15.90 -7.97
N PHE A 255 1.98 -14.96 -8.34
CA PHE A 255 2.01 -14.44 -9.71
C PHE A 255 2.59 -15.43 -10.71
N PHE A 256 3.46 -16.33 -10.27
CA PHE A 256 4.23 -17.20 -11.14
C PHE A 256 3.73 -18.65 -11.06
N PRO A 257 3.81 -19.41 -12.16
CA PRO A 257 3.54 -20.83 -12.12
C PRO A 257 4.67 -21.58 -11.37
N ASP A 258 4.35 -22.74 -10.81
CA ASP A 258 5.23 -23.48 -9.90
C ASP A 258 6.59 -23.83 -10.53
N GLU A 259 6.65 -24.04 -11.84
CA GLU A 259 7.89 -24.40 -12.55
C GLU A 259 8.92 -23.26 -12.50
N ARG A 260 8.47 -22.02 -12.36
CA ARG A 260 9.35 -20.82 -12.32
C ARG A 260 9.69 -20.39 -10.90
N ARG A 261 9.12 -21.04 -9.89
CA ARG A 261 9.29 -20.66 -8.48
C ARG A 261 10.75 -20.64 -8.04
N ASN A 262 11.53 -21.66 -8.38
CA ASN A 262 12.95 -21.72 -7.96
C ASN A 262 13.77 -20.57 -8.54
N GLN A 263 13.54 -20.22 -9.81
CA GLN A 263 14.19 -19.07 -10.44
C GLN A 263 13.78 -17.76 -9.75
N LEU A 264 12.48 -17.57 -9.51
CA LEU A 264 11.96 -16.40 -8.80
C LEU A 264 12.59 -16.24 -7.41
N LEU A 265 12.72 -17.32 -6.62
CA LEU A 265 13.35 -17.29 -5.30
C LEU A 265 14.83 -16.93 -5.38
N MET A 266 15.54 -17.47 -6.36
CA MET A 266 16.92 -17.10 -6.65
C MET A 266 17.04 -15.61 -6.95
N ASP A 267 16.22 -15.10 -7.86
CA ASP A 267 16.28 -13.70 -8.28
C ASP A 267 15.89 -12.75 -7.14
N LEU A 268 14.86 -13.08 -6.35
CA LEU A 268 14.45 -12.30 -5.19
C LEU A 268 15.54 -12.29 -4.12
N SER A 269 16.15 -13.45 -3.81
CA SER A 269 17.21 -13.53 -2.80
C SER A 269 18.41 -12.64 -3.16
N ALA A 270 18.79 -12.61 -4.43
CA ALA A 270 19.93 -11.82 -4.90
C ALA A 270 19.63 -10.32 -5.00
N ASN A 271 18.42 -9.95 -5.39
CA ASN A 271 18.10 -8.58 -5.79
C ASN A 271 17.32 -7.77 -4.75
N LEU A 272 16.58 -8.40 -3.84
CA LEU A 272 15.83 -7.68 -2.81
C LEU A 272 16.78 -6.91 -1.87
N ARG A 273 16.39 -5.70 -1.49
CA ARG A 273 17.06 -4.87 -0.47
C ARG A 273 16.22 -4.75 0.79
N GLY A 274 14.91 -4.57 0.62
CA GLY A 274 14.00 -4.58 1.76
C GLY A 274 12.53 -4.54 1.36
N ILE A 275 11.69 -4.90 2.33
CA ILE A 275 10.24 -4.79 2.26
C ILE A 275 9.80 -3.88 3.40
N VAL A 276 9.05 -2.83 3.06
CA VAL A 276 8.50 -1.85 4.00
C VAL A 276 6.99 -2.00 4.00
N SER A 277 6.47 -2.65 5.05
CA SER A 277 5.03 -2.87 5.20
C SER A 277 4.43 -1.78 6.07
N GLN A 278 3.37 -1.12 5.59
CA GLN A 278 2.79 0.04 6.25
C GLN A 278 1.30 -0.15 6.55
N ARG A 279 0.89 0.26 7.75
CA ARG A 279 -0.51 0.39 8.18
C ARG A 279 -0.70 1.75 8.86
N LEU A 280 -1.86 2.37 8.70
CA LEU A 280 -2.21 3.61 9.43
C LEU A 280 -3.11 3.27 10.62
N VAL A 281 -2.64 3.60 11.80
CA VAL A 281 -3.35 3.41 13.08
C VAL A 281 -3.87 4.75 13.60
N ARG A 282 -5.04 4.75 14.25
CA ARG A 282 -5.62 5.98 14.80
C ARG A 282 -4.80 6.47 16.00
N THR A 283 -4.58 7.78 16.10
CA THR A 283 -3.90 8.36 17.26
C THR A 283 -4.82 8.37 18.48
N GLU A 284 -4.23 8.32 19.68
CA GLU A 284 -4.95 8.29 20.96
C GLU A 284 -5.84 9.55 21.17
N ASP A 285 -5.43 10.69 20.61
CA ASP A 285 -6.20 11.94 20.63
C ASP A 285 -7.39 11.97 19.63
N GLY A 286 -7.51 10.96 18.76
CA GLY A 286 -8.55 10.86 17.74
C GLY A 286 -8.46 11.88 16.59
N LYS A 287 -7.44 12.74 16.57
CA LYS A 287 -7.31 13.84 15.59
C LYS A 287 -6.57 13.43 14.31
N GLY A 288 -5.95 12.25 14.28
CA GLY A 288 -5.13 11.85 13.16
C GLY A 288 -4.84 10.36 13.09
N ARG A 289 -3.83 10.03 12.29
CA ARG A 289 -3.31 8.67 12.10
C ARG A 289 -1.79 8.70 12.11
N ARG A 290 -1.20 7.62 12.61
CA ARG A 290 0.25 7.38 12.59
C ARG A 290 0.55 6.13 11.76
N ALA A 291 1.64 6.15 11.00
CA ALA A 291 2.11 4.95 10.31
C ALA A 291 2.80 4.00 11.31
N ALA A 292 2.29 2.77 11.41
CA ALA A 292 3.06 1.65 11.94
C ALA A 292 3.77 1.00 10.76
N ILE A 293 5.10 0.84 10.86
CA ILE A 293 5.96 0.39 9.76
C ILE A 293 6.75 -0.84 10.20
N GLU A 294 6.51 -1.95 9.51
CA GLU A 294 7.34 -3.15 9.56
C GLU A 294 8.39 -3.08 8.44
N ILE A 295 9.63 -3.46 8.75
CA ILE A 295 10.79 -3.32 7.88
C ILE A 295 11.58 -4.62 7.90
N LEU A 296 11.59 -5.31 6.77
CA LEU A 296 12.55 -6.37 6.48
C LEU A 296 13.70 -5.80 5.66
N LEU A 297 14.93 -6.11 6.05
CA LEU A 297 16.12 -5.86 5.22
C LEU A 297 16.73 -7.19 4.78
N ASN A 298 17.17 -7.28 3.53
CA ASN A 298 17.71 -8.51 2.97
C ASN A 298 19.19 -8.71 3.37
N THR A 299 19.41 -9.19 4.60
CA THR A 299 20.73 -9.64 5.08
C THR A 299 21.09 -10.99 4.45
N GLN A 300 22.34 -11.42 4.60
CA GLN A 300 22.79 -12.73 4.09
C GLN A 300 21.89 -13.89 4.57
N MET A 301 21.53 -13.90 5.85
CA MET A 301 20.65 -14.92 6.42
C MET A 301 19.23 -14.87 5.84
N VAL A 302 18.68 -13.66 5.64
CA VAL A 302 17.35 -13.49 5.03
C VAL A 302 17.39 -13.94 3.56
N SER A 303 18.45 -13.60 2.82
CA SER A 303 18.65 -14.03 1.44
C SER A 303 18.65 -15.54 1.32
N GLU A 304 19.32 -16.25 2.22
CA GLU A 304 19.34 -17.73 2.25
C GLU A 304 17.96 -18.33 2.52
N LEU A 305 17.18 -17.74 3.42
CA LEU A 305 15.81 -18.19 3.68
C LEU A 305 14.88 -17.93 2.50
N ILE A 306 15.01 -16.79 1.83
CA ILE A 306 14.27 -16.49 0.59
C ILE A 306 14.61 -17.52 -0.48
N PHE A 307 15.90 -17.81 -0.67
CA PHE A 307 16.36 -18.80 -1.65
C PHE A 307 15.77 -20.20 -1.38
N LYS A 308 15.65 -20.60 -0.12
CA LYS A 308 15.04 -21.88 0.29
C LYS A 308 13.50 -21.86 0.30
N GLY A 309 12.88 -20.68 0.25
CA GLY A 309 11.43 -20.53 0.40
C GLY A 309 10.92 -20.67 1.85
N GLU A 310 11.78 -20.50 2.85
CA GLU A 310 11.49 -20.68 4.28
C GLU A 310 11.01 -19.37 4.93
N PHE A 311 9.94 -18.75 4.41
CA PHE A 311 9.51 -17.41 4.83
C PHE A 311 9.04 -17.31 6.30
N HIS A 312 8.59 -18.41 6.89
CA HIS A 312 8.14 -18.45 8.28
C HIS A 312 9.27 -18.12 9.28
N GLU A 313 10.52 -18.40 8.92
CA GLU A 313 11.70 -18.12 9.76
C GLU A 313 12.18 -16.66 9.68
N ILE A 314 11.68 -15.88 8.72
CA ILE A 314 12.08 -14.48 8.54
C ILE A 314 11.64 -13.62 9.72
N LYS A 315 10.42 -13.82 10.23
CA LYS A 315 9.86 -12.98 11.30
C LYS A 315 10.65 -13.10 12.61
N PRO A 316 11.03 -14.30 13.10
CA PRO A 316 11.97 -14.44 14.21
C PRO A 316 13.31 -13.70 14.02
N ILE A 317 13.85 -13.67 12.80
CA ILE A 317 15.09 -12.95 12.51
C ILE A 317 14.89 -11.44 12.61
N MET A 318 13.78 -10.93 12.08
CA MET A 318 13.42 -9.52 12.19
C MET A 318 13.30 -9.07 13.65
N GLU A 319 12.74 -9.92 14.52
CA GLU A 319 12.62 -9.63 15.96
C GLU A 319 13.97 -9.53 16.67
N LYS A 320 14.97 -10.30 16.24
CA LYS A 320 16.33 -10.30 16.80
C LYS A 320 17.21 -9.21 16.19
N SER A 321 16.91 -8.76 14.97
CA SER A 321 17.77 -7.86 14.18
C SER A 321 17.37 -6.38 14.28
N ARG A 322 16.85 -5.95 15.43
CA ARG A 322 16.32 -4.59 15.63
C ARG A 322 17.39 -3.50 15.50
N GLU A 323 18.63 -3.82 15.86
CA GLU A 323 19.79 -2.92 15.77
C GLU A 323 20.19 -2.64 14.32
N LEU A 324 19.90 -3.55 13.40
CA LEU A 324 20.12 -3.37 11.96
C LEU A 324 19.01 -2.53 11.30
N GLY A 325 18.05 -2.02 12.07
CA GLY A 325 16.90 -1.27 11.56
C GLY A 325 15.70 -2.13 11.15
N MET A 326 15.75 -3.46 11.32
CA MET A 326 14.58 -4.30 11.12
C MET A 326 13.54 -4.08 12.21
N ARG A 327 12.27 -4.24 11.85
CA ARG A 327 11.16 -4.05 12.79
C ARG A 327 9.96 -4.87 12.36
N THR A 328 9.34 -5.63 13.26
CA THR A 328 8.04 -6.28 13.01
C THR A 328 6.90 -5.32 13.33
N PHE A 329 5.70 -5.58 12.80
CA PHE A 329 4.52 -4.76 13.13
C PHE A 329 4.24 -4.70 14.63
N ASP A 330 4.29 -5.83 15.32
CA ASP A 330 4.00 -5.90 16.77
C ASP A 330 4.95 -4.98 17.55
N TRP A 331 6.22 -4.96 17.17
CA TRP A 331 7.20 -4.08 17.78
C TRP A 331 7.02 -2.60 17.39
N ALA A 332 6.63 -2.31 16.15
CA ALA A 332 6.31 -0.93 15.75
C ALA A 332 5.11 -0.39 16.53
N LEU A 333 4.07 -1.21 16.74
CA LEU A 333 2.89 -0.87 17.53
C LEU A 333 3.22 -0.72 19.02
N PHE A 334 4.08 -1.59 19.55
CA PHE A 334 4.61 -1.46 20.92
C PHE A 334 5.33 -0.13 21.12
N ASP A 335 6.20 0.26 20.18
CA ASP A 335 6.96 1.50 20.25
C ASP A 335 6.00 2.72 20.20
N LEU A 336 4.98 2.69 19.33
CA LEU A 336 3.94 3.73 19.25
C LEU A 336 3.06 3.82 20.52
N TYR A 337 2.70 2.69 21.10
CA TYR A 337 1.93 2.65 22.34
C TYR A 337 2.71 3.26 23.50
N ASN A 338 3.97 2.88 23.66
CA ASN A 338 4.85 3.40 24.71
C ASN A 338 5.09 4.90 24.57
N ALA A 339 5.17 5.40 23.33
CA ALA A 339 5.31 6.83 23.05
C ALA A 339 4.03 7.65 23.31
N GLY A 340 2.92 7.02 23.75
CA GLY A 340 1.67 7.73 23.99
C GLY A 340 0.91 8.12 22.72
N VAL A 341 1.30 7.56 21.57
CA VAL A 341 0.74 7.97 20.27
C VAL A 341 -0.57 7.26 19.98
N ILE A 342 -0.69 5.99 20.39
CA ILE A 342 -1.88 5.16 20.16
C ILE A 342 -2.36 4.52 21.46
N SER A 343 -3.66 4.22 21.53
CA SER A 343 -4.25 3.51 22.66
C SER A 343 -3.84 2.03 22.67
N TYR A 344 -3.99 1.38 23.83
CA TYR A 344 -3.76 -0.05 23.97
C TYR A 344 -4.65 -0.87 23.03
N GLU A 345 -5.94 -0.53 22.95
CA GLU A 345 -6.90 -1.23 22.10
C GLU A 345 -6.52 -1.13 20.62
N GLU A 346 -6.07 0.05 20.19
CA GLU A 346 -5.66 0.27 18.80
C GLU A 346 -4.35 -0.48 18.48
N ALA A 347 -3.41 -0.54 19.43
CA ALA A 347 -2.19 -1.35 19.30
C ALA A 347 -2.52 -2.84 19.14
N ILE A 348 -3.35 -3.41 20.01
CA ILE A 348 -3.73 -4.83 19.96
C ILE A 348 -4.54 -5.16 18.70
N ARG A 349 -5.47 -4.29 18.29
CA ARG A 349 -6.32 -4.49 17.10
C ARG A 349 -5.50 -4.62 15.82
N ASN A 350 -4.40 -3.88 15.71
CA ASN A 350 -3.58 -3.82 14.50
C ASN A 350 -2.36 -4.76 14.53
N ALA A 351 -2.15 -5.49 15.62
CA ALA A 351 -1.06 -6.44 15.79
C ALA A 351 -1.21 -7.66 14.88
N ASP A 352 -0.09 -8.18 14.40
CA ASP A 352 -0.07 -9.49 13.74
C ASP A 352 -0.24 -10.61 14.77
N SER A 353 0.36 -10.46 15.96
CA SER A 353 0.16 -11.36 17.10
C SER A 353 -0.30 -10.57 18.32
N ALA A 354 -1.63 -10.49 18.50
CA ALA A 354 -2.25 -9.83 19.64
C ALA A 354 -1.70 -10.35 20.99
N ASN A 355 -1.56 -11.67 21.13
CA ASN A 355 -1.06 -12.28 22.36
C ASN A 355 0.40 -11.92 22.65
N GLN A 356 1.25 -11.96 21.61
CA GLN A 356 2.67 -11.60 21.77
C GLN A 356 2.83 -10.11 22.11
N LEU A 357 2.03 -9.25 21.49
CA LEU A 357 2.05 -7.82 21.79
C LEU A 357 1.59 -7.54 23.23
N ARG A 358 0.50 -8.17 23.70
CA ARG A 358 0.06 -8.05 25.10
C ARG A 358 1.16 -8.45 26.07
N LEU A 359 1.78 -9.62 25.84
CA LEU A 359 2.87 -10.12 26.67
C LEU A 359 4.06 -9.14 26.67
N ASN A 360 4.46 -8.64 25.51
CA ASN A 360 5.53 -7.64 25.40
C ASN A 360 5.17 -6.34 26.12
N ILE A 361 3.92 -5.86 26.02
CA ILE A 361 3.44 -4.69 26.77
C ILE A 361 3.58 -4.95 28.27
N LYS A 362 3.05 -6.05 28.78
CA LYS A 362 3.12 -6.39 30.21
C LYS A 362 4.55 -6.48 30.74
N LEU A 363 5.46 -7.09 29.98
CA LEU A 363 6.83 -7.37 30.44
C LEU A 363 7.81 -6.22 30.20
N LYS A 364 7.60 -5.41 29.16
CA LYS A 364 8.62 -4.47 28.65
C LYS A 364 8.12 -3.03 28.50
N SER A 365 6.81 -2.77 28.56
CA SER A 365 6.28 -1.41 28.41
C SER A 365 6.57 -0.57 29.64
N GLN A 366 6.92 0.69 29.42
CA GLN A 366 6.98 1.70 30.48
C GLN A 366 5.58 2.22 30.88
N ARG A 367 4.59 2.19 29.97
CA ARG A 367 3.18 2.53 30.27
C ARG A 367 2.47 1.41 31.03
N GLY A 368 2.94 0.16 30.90
CA GLY A 368 2.24 -1.02 31.41
C GLY A 368 0.91 -1.27 30.71
N GLU A 369 0.13 -2.24 31.19
CA GLU A 369 -1.24 -2.46 30.71
C GLU A 369 -2.24 -1.49 31.38
N PRO A 370 -3.24 -0.97 30.66
CA PRO A 370 -4.27 -0.14 31.29
C PRO A 370 -5.10 -0.96 32.29
N LYS A 371 -5.52 -0.33 33.40
CA LYS A 371 -6.29 -0.99 34.47
C LYS A 371 -7.57 -1.67 33.98
N THR A 372 -8.20 -1.13 32.94
CA THR A 372 -9.38 -1.70 32.27
C THR A 372 -9.06 -3.00 31.52
N ALA A 373 -7.87 -3.13 30.92
CA ALA A 373 -7.43 -4.37 30.28
C ALA A 373 -7.16 -5.47 31.33
N VAL A 374 -6.55 -5.11 32.47
CA VAL A 374 -6.29 -6.04 33.58
C VAL A 374 -7.59 -6.70 34.07
N ALA A 375 -8.68 -5.93 34.18
CA ALA A 375 -10.00 -6.43 34.57
C ALA A 375 -10.62 -7.42 33.56
N SER A 376 -10.42 -7.17 32.26
CA SER A 376 -10.89 -8.07 31.20
C SER A 376 -10.09 -9.37 31.12
N SER A 377 -8.79 -9.32 31.42
CA SER A 377 -7.94 -10.51 31.51
C SER A 377 -8.17 -11.32 32.79
N SER A 378 -8.55 -10.67 33.90
CA SER A 378 -8.83 -11.36 35.16
C SER A 378 -10.12 -12.21 35.14
N LEU A 379 -10.94 -12.10 34.10
CA LEU A 379 -12.11 -12.98 33.91
C LEU A 379 -11.75 -14.30 33.20
N THR A 380 -10.49 -14.52 32.82
CA THR A 380 -10.03 -15.78 32.18
C THR A 380 -8.61 -16.19 32.59
N PHE A 381 -8.20 -15.95 33.83
CA PHE A 381 -7.06 -16.68 34.40
C PHE A 381 -7.56 -17.52 35.57
N ASP A 382 -7.83 -18.79 35.26
CA ASP A 382 -7.78 -19.85 36.25
C ASP A 382 -6.39 -19.78 36.90
N ASN A 383 -6.34 -19.57 38.22
CA ASN A 383 -5.10 -19.42 39.00
C ASN A 383 -4.37 -20.77 39.12
N SER A 384 -4.10 -21.44 38.01
CA SER A 384 -3.27 -22.65 38.02
C SER A 384 -1.80 -22.26 37.95
N THR A 385 -1.03 -22.74 38.92
CA THR A 385 0.41 -22.55 39.06
C THR A 385 1.18 -23.12 37.85
N ALA A 386 2.43 -22.70 37.65
CA ALA A 386 3.28 -23.19 36.55
C ALA A 386 3.44 -24.73 36.56
N GLU A 387 3.45 -25.34 37.75
CA GLU A 387 3.51 -26.80 37.92
C GLU A 387 2.22 -27.50 37.48
N GLU A 388 1.05 -26.88 37.72
CA GLU A 388 -0.25 -27.42 37.29
C GLU A 388 -0.47 -27.29 35.78
N MET A 389 0.06 -26.24 35.14
CA MET A 389 0.02 -26.12 33.68
C MET A 389 0.94 -27.13 32.99
N ASP A 390 2.12 -27.40 33.54
CA ASP A 390 3.02 -28.43 33.02
C ASP A 390 2.45 -29.85 33.22
N ALA A 391 1.72 -30.08 34.32
CA ALA A 391 0.98 -31.32 34.54
C ALA A 391 -0.14 -31.51 33.50
N LYS A 392 -0.99 -30.49 33.29
CA LYS A 392 -2.04 -30.52 32.25
C LYS A 392 -1.48 -30.73 30.85
N ARG A 393 -0.35 -30.10 30.54
CA ARG A 393 0.31 -30.25 29.22
C ARG A 393 0.87 -31.65 29.00
N LYS A 394 1.37 -32.30 30.07
CA LYS A 394 1.78 -33.73 30.02
C LYS A 394 0.57 -34.65 29.82
N GLU A 395 -0.53 -34.39 30.52
CA GLU A 395 -1.79 -35.14 30.36
C GLU A 395 -2.36 -34.99 28.94
N GLU A 396 -2.40 -33.79 28.38
CA GLU A 396 -2.84 -33.56 27.00
C GLU A 396 -1.94 -34.25 25.97
N LEU A 397 -0.63 -34.25 26.19
CA LEU A 397 0.31 -34.97 25.32
C LEU A 397 0.12 -36.49 25.38
N GLU A 398 -0.18 -37.05 26.57
CA GLU A 398 -0.54 -38.46 26.70
C GLU A 398 -1.88 -38.76 26.01
N GLN A 399 -2.88 -37.91 26.20
CA GLN A 399 -4.18 -38.08 25.58
C GLN A 399 -4.10 -37.99 24.05
N GLN A 400 -3.26 -37.09 23.51
CA GLN A 400 -2.98 -37.01 22.08
C GLN A 400 -2.26 -38.26 21.55
N LYS A 401 -1.31 -38.81 22.31
CA LYS A 401 -0.65 -40.08 21.94
C LYS A 401 -1.63 -41.25 21.93
N ILE A 402 -2.52 -41.32 22.92
CA ILE A 402 -3.58 -42.35 22.99
C ILE A 402 -4.53 -42.20 21.81
N ASN A 403 -4.99 -40.98 21.51
CA ASN A 403 -5.89 -40.73 20.38
C ASN A 403 -5.23 -41.06 19.03
N LYS A 404 -3.95 -40.72 18.86
CA LYS A 404 -3.18 -41.07 17.66
C LYS A 404 -3.05 -42.59 17.50
N TRP A 405 -2.71 -43.30 18.58
CA TRP A 405 -2.61 -44.77 18.58
C TRP A 405 -3.95 -45.44 18.25
N MET A 406 -5.05 -44.96 18.83
CA MET A 406 -6.40 -45.44 18.53
C MET A 406 -6.78 -45.23 17.06
N MET A 407 -6.42 -44.08 16.50
CA MET A 407 -6.68 -43.76 15.08
C MET A 407 -5.88 -44.66 14.14
N GLU A 408 -4.60 -44.91 14.44
CA GLU A 408 -3.74 -45.83 13.69
C GLU A 408 -4.27 -47.27 13.73
N LYS A 409 -4.73 -47.74 14.91
CA LYS A 409 -5.39 -49.05 15.05
C LYS A 409 -6.67 -49.15 14.22
N LYS A 410 -7.48 -48.09 14.18
CA LYS A 410 -8.73 -48.06 13.42
C LYS A 410 -8.47 -48.08 11.91
N LEU A 411 -7.47 -47.34 11.45
CA LEU A 411 -6.99 -47.35 10.06
C LEU A 411 -6.45 -48.73 9.64
N ALA A 412 -5.69 -49.40 10.51
CA ALA A 412 -5.19 -50.75 10.25
C ALA A 412 -6.32 -51.79 10.16
N ALA A 413 -7.34 -51.69 11.01
CA ALA A 413 -8.51 -52.55 10.97
C ALA A 413 -9.33 -52.37 9.69
N MET A 414 -9.54 -51.11 9.26
CA MET A 414 -10.24 -50.80 8.01
C MET A 414 -9.51 -51.35 6.77
N LYS A 415 -8.16 -51.26 6.74
CA LYS A 415 -7.37 -51.87 5.66
C LYS A 415 -7.52 -53.39 5.61
N LEU A 416 -7.53 -54.05 6.78
CA LEU A 416 -7.73 -55.50 6.89
C LEU A 416 -9.12 -55.96 6.45
N GLU A 417 -10.15 -55.13 6.66
CA GLU A 417 -11.51 -55.36 6.13
C GLU A 417 -11.57 -55.16 4.61
N GLN A 418 -10.91 -54.14 4.09
CA GLN A 418 -10.82 -53.87 2.66
C GLN A 418 -10.08 -54.99 1.91
N ASP A 419 -8.98 -55.50 2.48
CA ASP A 419 -8.21 -56.61 1.89
C ASP A 419 -8.99 -57.93 1.93
N LYS A 420 -9.84 -58.14 2.95
CA LYS A 420 -10.76 -59.29 3.00
C LYS A 420 -11.88 -59.19 1.96
N GLN A 421 -12.41 -57.99 1.71
CA GLN A 421 -13.43 -57.78 0.67
C GLN A 421 -12.84 -57.94 -0.74
N ASN A 422 -11.60 -57.52 -0.96
CA ASN A 422 -10.92 -57.67 -2.25
C ASN A 422 -10.45 -59.11 -2.55
N ASN A 423 -10.31 -59.97 -1.54
CA ASN A 423 -9.95 -61.39 -1.72
C ASN A 423 -11.16 -62.34 -1.78
N GLN A 424 -12.40 -61.83 -1.73
CA GLN A 424 -13.64 -62.61 -1.87
C GLN A 424 -14.45 -62.28 -3.12
N GLY A 425 -13.94 -61.42 -4.01
CA GLY A 425 -14.42 -61.22 -5.38
C GLY A 425 -13.39 -61.72 -6.37
#